data_AF-A0AAV4FCR3-F1
#
_entry.id   AF-A0AAV4FCR3-F1
#
_cell.length_a   1.000
_cell.length_b   1.000
_cell.length_c   1.000
_cell.angle_alpha   90.00
_cell.angle_beta   90.00
_cell.angle_gamma   90.00
#
_symmetry.space_group_name_H-M   'P 1'
#
loop_
_entity.id
_entity.type
_entity.pdbx_description
1 polymer ?
#
loop_
_entity_poly.entity_id
_entity_poly.type
_entity_poly.pdbx_seq_one_letter_code
_entity_poly.pdbx_strand_id
1 'polypeptide(L)'
;MTMITIIIEYNAVSSTDVVVVVVVVVVVVIAAAATTAVVVIVILIVAVVVVVVVVVVVVVKVVVVVVVVVVVVVVVVVVVVVVVVVVVIVVVVVVGGGGGGVVVAATTAAAVVVVIVVVAVVAAAVVVGVVVVAVVVVVIVVVVVVLVVVVVVVVVVVVLVVVVVVAVVIRRLIALKSSGIQEPNSQEN
;
A
#
# COMPACT_ATOMS: atom_id res chain seq x y z
N MET A 1 25.37 61.90 37.50
CA MET A 1 26.39 60.96 36.99
C MET A 1 25.89 59.52 36.93
N THR A 2 24.60 59.30 36.64
CA THR A 2 23.96 57.97 36.62
C THR A 2 23.36 57.61 35.26
N MET A 3 23.33 58.56 34.31
CA MET A 3 22.74 58.36 32.98
C MET A 3 23.76 57.92 31.91
N ILE A 4 25.07 58.07 32.19
CA ILE A 4 26.15 57.75 31.25
C ILE A 4 26.62 56.29 31.41
N THR A 5 26.44 55.68 32.57
CA THR A 5 26.87 54.30 32.84
C THR A 5 26.05 53.26 32.08
N ILE A 6 24.77 53.55 31.79
CA ILE A 6 23.87 52.62 31.07
C ILE A 6 24.24 52.49 29.58
N ILE A 7 24.88 53.52 28.99
CA ILE A 7 25.25 53.53 27.58
C ILE A 7 26.52 52.72 27.31
N ILE A 8 27.36 52.50 28.32
CA ILE A 8 28.63 51.77 28.18
C ILE A 8 28.42 50.25 28.27
N GLU A 9 27.45 49.76 29.06
CA GLU A 9 27.11 48.33 29.12
C GLU A 9 26.44 47.82 27.84
N TYR A 10 25.65 48.63 27.15
CA TYR A 10 25.04 48.23 25.87
C TYR A 10 26.03 48.16 24.71
N ASN A 11 27.21 48.79 24.83
CA ASN A 11 28.25 48.76 23.80
C ASN A 11 29.28 47.63 24.02
N ALA A 12 29.13 46.85 25.09
CA ALA A 12 29.96 45.70 25.42
C ALA A 12 29.29 44.35 25.09
N VAL A 13 28.11 44.34 24.46
CA VAL A 13 27.63 43.14 23.77
C VAL A 13 28.53 42.98 22.56
N SER A 14 29.52 42.09 22.69
CA SER A 14 30.46 41.84 21.60
C SER A 14 29.67 41.43 20.37
N SER A 15 30.07 41.89 19.18
CA SER A 15 29.46 41.45 17.92
C SER A 15 29.43 39.91 17.80
N THR A 16 30.36 39.24 18.49
CA THR A 16 30.41 37.79 18.68
C THR A 16 29.23 37.21 19.47
N ASP A 17 28.73 37.88 20.52
CA ASP A 17 27.56 37.42 21.29
C ASP A 17 26.29 37.52 20.47
N VAL A 18 26.12 38.60 19.69
CA VAL A 18 24.98 38.76 18.78
C VAL A 18 25.00 37.67 17.71
N VAL A 19 26.16 37.37 17.12
CA VAL A 19 26.29 36.29 16.12
C VAL A 19 25.99 34.93 16.74
N VAL A 20 26.44 34.65 17.97
CA VAL A 20 26.14 33.37 18.65
C VAL A 20 24.64 33.24 18.93
N VAL A 21 23.99 34.28 19.45
CA VAL A 21 22.54 34.29 19.70
C VAL A 21 21.76 34.09 18.41
N VAL A 22 22.12 34.79 17.33
CA VAL A 22 21.47 34.63 16.02
C VAL A 22 21.66 33.20 15.50
N VAL A 23 22.87 32.62 15.58
CA VAL A 23 23.12 31.23 15.15
C VAL A 23 22.30 30.24 15.99
N VAL A 24 22.24 30.41 17.31
CA VAL A 24 21.44 29.53 18.18
C VAL A 24 19.95 29.63 17.85
N VAL A 25 19.42 30.84 17.66
CA VAL A 25 18.02 31.04 17.27
C VAL A 25 17.73 30.40 15.91
N VAL A 26 18.62 30.59 14.91
CA VAL A 26 18.48 29.96 13.59
C VAL A 26 18.50 28.43 13.69
N VAL A 27 19.40 27.86 14.48
CA VAL A 27 19.47 26.40 14.70
C VAL A 27 18.20 25.88 15.38
N VAL A 28 17.69 26.58 16.40
CA VAL A 28 16.45 26.20 17.08
C VAL A 28 15.25 26.28 16.14
N VAL A 29 15.15 27.33 15.32
CA VAL A 29 14.08 27.47 14.32
C VAL A 29 14.16 26.37 13.26
N ILE A 30 15.35 26.05 12.75
CA ILE A 30 15.55 24.96 11.79
C ILE A 30 15.22 23.61 12.42
N ALA A 31 15.63 23.37 13.68
CA ALA A 31 15.32 22.14 14.39
C ALA A 31 13.81 22.00 14.62
N ALA A 32 13.13 23.08 15.04
CA ALA A 32 11.68 23.10 15.19
C ALA A 32 10.97 22.83 13.86
N ALA A 33 11.39 23.49 12.78
CA ALA A 33 10.85 23.27 11.43
C ALA A 33 11.11 21.85 10.91
N ALA A 34 12.27 21.25 11.24
CA ALA A 34 12.56 19.87 10.88
C ALA A 34 11.66 18.88 11.64
N THR A 35 11.40 19.11 12.93
CA THR A 35 10.47 18.26 13.70
C THR A 35 9.04 18.33 13.17
N THR A 36 8.53 19.51 12.82
CA THR A 36 7.19 19.64 12.23
C THR A 36 7.13 18.98 10.86
N ALA A 37 8.15 19.13 10.01
CA ALA A 37 8.24 18.45 8.72
C ALA A 37 8.24 16.92 8.88
N VAL A 38 9.01 16.36 9.81
CA VAL A 38 9.02 14.91 10.09
C VAL A 38 7.65 14.44 10.56
N VAL A 39 6.99 15.15 11.47
CA VAL A 39 5.64 14.80 11.93
C VAL A 39 4.63 14.81 10.78
N VAL A 40 4.66 15.82 9.91
CA VAL A 40 3.79 15.88 8.72
C VAL A 40 4.05 14.70 7.78
N ILE A 41 5.33 14.37 7.52
CA ILE A 41 5.70 13.22 6.69
C ILE A 41 5.18 11.92 7.30
N VAL A 42 5.33 11.72 8.62
CA VAL A 42 4.82 10.53 9.32
C VAL A 42 3.29 10.46 9.21
N ILE A 43 2.57 11.57 9.41
CA ILE A 43 1.10 11.61 9.26
C ILE A 43 0.69 11.25 7.83
N LEU A 44 1.37 11.82 6.82
CA LEU A 44 1.10 11.50 5.41
C LEU A 44 1.35 10.03 5.10
N ILE A 45 2.45 9.46 5.61
CA ILE A 45 2.76 8.04 5.48
C ILE A 45 1.65 7.18 6.09
N VAL A 46 1.24 7.48 7.33
CA VAL A 46 0.16 6.75 8.01
C VAL A 46 -1.14 6.87 7.23
N ALA A 47 -1.49 8.05 6.72
CA ALA A 47 -2.66 8.25 5.89
C ALA A 47 -2.61 7.40 4.60
N VAL A 48 -1.46 7.38 3.90
CA VAL A 48 -1.27 6.54 2.71
C VAL A 48 -1.41 5.06 3.05
N VAL A 49 -0.79 4.59 4.14
CA VAL A 49 -0.90 3.21 4.59
C VAL A 49 -2.36 2.85 4.90
N VAL A 50 -3.10 3.72 5.60
CA VAL A 50 -4.53 3.50 5.88
C VAL A 50 -5.34 3.41 4.60
N VAL A 51 -5.13 4.33 3.64
CA VAL A 51 -5.81 4.29 2.34
C VAL A 51 -5.50 2.99 1.61
N VAL A 52 -4.23 2.58 1.56
CA VAL A 52 -3.82 1.32 0.92
C VAL A 52 -4.49 0.13 1.57
N VAL A 53 -4.53 0.06 2.91
CA VAL A 53 -5.21 -1.03 3.65
C VAL A 53 -6.70 -1.04 3.33
N VAL A 54 -7.37 0.12 3.32
CA VAL A 54 -8.80 0.22 2.96
C VAL A 54 -9.03 -0.28 1.53
N VAL A 55 -8.21 0.14 0.56
CA VAL A 55 -8.30 -0.31 -0.83
C VAL A 55 -8.12 -1.83 -0.91
N VAL A 56 -7.12 -2.40 -0.23
CA VAL A 56 -6.89 -3.85 -0.20
C VAL A 56 -8.11 -4.58 0.36
N VAL A 57 -8.68 -4.11 1.47
CA VAL A 57 -9.87 -4.73 2.08
C VAL A 57 -11.07 -4.67 1.14
N VAL A 58 -11.28 -3.53 0.45
CA VAL A 58 -12.36 -3.39 -0.53
C VAL A 58 -12.16 -4.33 -1.71
N VAL A 59 -10.95 -4.40 -2.28
CA VAL A 59 -10.64 -5.30 -3.40
C VAL A 59 -10.85 -6.75 -3.01
N VAL A 60 -10.34 -7.18 -1.85
CA VAL A 60 -10.53 -8.55 -1.34
C VAL A 60 -12.02 -8.87 -1.19
N LYS A 61 -12.82 -7.96 -0.62
CA LYS A 61 -14.27 -8.15 -0.51
C LYS A 61 -14.95 -8.29 -1.86
N VAL A 62 -14.64 -7.41 -2.82
CA VAL A 62 -15.21 -7.48 -4.18
C VAL A 62 -14.86 -8.81 -4.85
N VAL A 63 -13.60 -9.23 -4.76
CA VAL A 63 -13.15 -10.53 -5.30
C VAL A 63 -13.92 -11.70 -4.68
N VAL A 64 -14.08 -11.71 -3.35
CA VAL A 64 -14.86 -12.76 -2.66
C VAL A 64 -16.31 -12.77 -3.12
N VAL A 65 -16.95 -11.60 -3.22
CA VAL A 65 -18.34 -11.50 -3.70
C VAL A 65 -18.47 -12.03 -5.13
N VAL A 66 -17.56 -11.66 -6.04
CA VAL A 66 -17.56 -12.15 -7.42
C VAL A 66 -17.41 -13.67 -7.47
N VAL A 67 -16.46 -14.24 -6.71
CA VAL A 67 -16.26 -15.70 -6.63
C VAL A 67 -17.54 -16.40 -6.15
N VAL A 68 -18.16 -15.88 -5.08
CA VAL A 68 -19.41 -16.45 -4.54
C VAL A 68 -20.54 -16.39 -5.56
N VAL A 69 -20.72 -15.25 -6.23
CA VAL A 69 -21.75 -15.08 -7.27
C VAL A 69 -21.54 -16.07 -8.42
N VAL A 70 -20.30 -16.22 -8.90
CA VAL A 70 -19.99 -17.18 -9.97
C VAL A 70 -20.30 -18.60 -9.52
N VAL A 71 -19.89 -19.00 -8.33
CA VAL A 71 -20.18 -20.35 -7.79
C VAL A 71 -21.69 -20.58 -7.69
N VAL A 72 -22.46 -19.61 -7.19
CA VAL A 72 -23.93 -19.71 -7.10
C VAL A 72 -24.55 -19.86 -8.49
N VAL A 73 -24.14 -19.03 -9.46
CA VAL A 73 -24.65 -19.11 -10.85
C VAL A 73 -24.34 -20.48 -11.45
N VAL A 74 -23.11 -20.98 -11.28
CA VAL A 74 -22.70 -22.30 -11.77
C VAL A 74 -23.56 -23.40 -11.16
N VAL A 75 -23.78 -23.38 -9.84
CA VAL A 75 -24.65 -24.35 -9.15
C VAL A 75 -26.08 -24.29 -9.68
N VAL A 76 -26.64 -23.09 -9.84
CA VAL A 76 -28.01 -22.92 -10.38
C VAL A 76 -28.10 -23.48 -11.79
N VAL A 77 -27.13 -23.22 -12.66
CA VAL A 77 -27.10 -23.75 -14.03
C VAL A 77 -27.05 -25.28 -14.01
N VAL A 78 -26.18 -25.87 -13.19
CA VAL A 78 -26.08 -27.34 -13.07
C VAL A 78 -27.42 -27.93 -12.59
N VAL A 79 -28.05 -27.33 -11.58
CA VAL A 79 -29.34 -27.79 -11.06
C VAL A 79 -30.43 -27.71 -12.14
N VAL A 80 -30.52 -26.59 -12.87
CA VAL A 80 -31.50 -26.41 -13.95
C VAL A 80 -31.28 -27.46 -15.06
N VAL A 81 -30.03 -27.69 -15.47
CA VAL A 81 -29.71 -28.71 -16.48
C VAL A 81 -30.14 -30.10 -16.00
N VAL A 82 -29.85 -30.47 -14.76
CA VAL A 82 -30.26 -31.77 -14.18
C VAL A 82 -31.78 -31.90 -14.16
N VAL A 83 -32.52 -30.85 -13.76
CA VAL A 83 -33.98 -30.87 -13.73
C VAL A 83 -34.56 -31.05 -15.14
N VAL A 84 -34.09 -30.28 -16.12
CA VAL A 84 -34.54 -30.39 -17.52
C VAL A 84 -34.30 -31.79 -18.05
N VAL A 85 -33.12 -32.35 -17.78
CA VAL A 85 -32.76 -33.73 -18.14
C VAL A 85 -33.74 -34.75 -17.56
N VAL A 86 -34.01 -34.67 -16.26
CA VAL A 86 -34.92 -35.61 -15.59
C VAL A 86 -36.31 -35.52 -16.20
N VAL A 87 -36.80 -34.31 -16.47
CA VAL A 87 -38.10 -34.09 -17.13
C VAL A 87 -38.11 -34.71 -18.52
N VAL A 88 -37.08 -34.50 -19.34
CA VAL A 88 -36.99 -35.08 -20.69
C VAL A 88 -37.01 -36.61 -20.63
N ILE A 89 -36.25 -37.23 -19.73
CA ILE A 89 -36.22 -38.69 -19.57
C ILE A 89 -37.61 -39.21 -19.18
N VAL A 90 -38.26 -38.58 -18.19
CA VAL A 90 -39.60 -38.96 -17.73
C VAL A 90 -40.61 -38.86 -18.87
N VAL A 91 -40.60 -37.76 -19.64
CA VAL A 91 -41.51 -37.57 -20.78
C VAL A 91 -41.29 -38.65 -21.85
N VAL A 92 -40.04 -38.94 -22.22
CA VAL A 92 -39.73 -39.96 -23.24
C VAL A 92 -40.21 -41.35 -22.79
N VAL A 93 -40.01 -41.70 -21.51
CA VAL A 93 -40.45 -43.00 -20.96
C VAL A 93 -41.98 -43.10 -20.93
N VAL A 94 -42.67 -42.05 -20.48
CA VAL A 94 -44.13 -42.05 -20.35
C VAL A 94 -44.83 -42.03 -21.70
N VAL A 95 -44.35 -41.21 -22.65
CA VAL A 95 -44.96 -41.06 -23.98
C VAL A 95 -44.59 -42.22 -24.92
N GLY A 96 -43.43 -42.86 -24.72
CA GLY A 96 -42.92 -43.94 -25.58
C GLY A 96 -43.66 -45.28 -25.47
N GLY A 97 -44.46 -45.52 -24.42
CA GLY A 97 -45.53 -46.53 -24.35
C GLY A 97 -45.22 -48.02 -24.58
N GLY A 98 -43.96 -48.44 -24.82
CA GLY A 98 -43.63 -49.85 -25.09
C GLY A 98 -42.13 -50.15 -25.15
N GLY A 99 -41.75 -51.38 -25.49
CA GLY A 99 -40.36 -51.85 -25.51
C GLY A 99 -39.40 -51.01 -26.38
N GLY A 100 -39.90 -50.38 -27.45
CA GLY A 100 -39.14 -49.41 -28.26
C GLY A 100 -38.88 -48.08 -27.55
N GLY A 101 -39.81 -47.61 -26.71
CA GLY A 101 -39.66 -46.41 -25.90
C GLY A 101 -38.57 -46.56 -24.83
N VAL A 102 -38.36 -47.78 -24.32
CA VAL A 102 -37.29 -48.08 -23.35
C VAL A 102 -35.90 -48.00 -24.00
N VAL A 103 -35.74 -48.49 -25.23
CA VAL A 103 -34.47 -48.43 -25.96
C VAL A 103 -34.11 -46.99 -26.31
N VAL A 104 -35.09 -46.19 -26.77
CA VAL A 104 -34.90 -44.76 -27.02
C VAL A 104 -34.61 -44.01 -25.73
N ALA A 105 -35.30 -44.33 -24.62
CA ALA A 105 -35.01 -43.74 -23.33
C ALA A 105 -33.58 -44.05 -22.85
N ALA A 106 -33.09 -45.28 -23.07
CA ALA A 106 -31.74 -45.68 -22.66
C ALA A 106 -30.63 -44.96 -23.47
N THR A 107 -30.78 -44.84 -24.80
CA THR A 107 -29.81 -44.12 -25.63
C THR A 107 -29.84 -42.61 -25.36
N THR A 108 -31.04 -42.05 -25.15
CA THR A 108 -31.21 -40.64 -24.79
C THR A 108 -30.61 -40.37 -23.41
N ALA A 109 -30.83 -41.26 -22.43
CA ALA A 109 -30.24 -41.15 -21.09
C ALA A 109 -28.70 -41.19 -21.15
N ALA A 110 -28.10 -42.05 -21.97
CA ALA A 110 -26.65 -42.11 -22.13
C ALA A 110 -26.09 -40.80 -22.72
N ALA A 111 -26.69 -40.27 -23.79
CA ALA A 111 -26.29 -38.99 -24.37
C ALA A 111 -26.43 -37.83 -23.38
N VAL A 112 -27.50 -37.86 -22.59
CA VAL A 112 -27.79 -36.85 -21.57
C VAL A 112 -26.80 -36.91 -20.39
N VAL A 113 -26.39 -38.11 -19.95
CA VAL A 113 -25.34 -38.28 -18.94
C VAL A 113 -24.03 -37.68 -19.45
N VAL A 114 -23.67 -37.90 -20.72
CA VAL A 114 -22.48 -37.26 -21.32
C VAL A 114 -22.61 -35.74 -21.28
N VAL A 115 -23.75 -35.17 -21.64
CA VAL A 115 -23.99 -33.72 -21.57
C VAL A 115 -23.85 -33.19 -20.14
N ILE A 116 -24.42 -33.88 -19.14
CA ILE A 116 -24.28 -33.49 -17.72
C ILE A 116 -22.80 -33.51 -17.30
N VAL A 117 -22.06 -34.55 -17.66
CA VAL A 117 -20.63 -34.66 -17.33
C VAL A 117 -19.85 -33.52 -17.99
N VAL A 118 -20.10 -33.22 -19.26
CA VAL A 118 -19.45 -32.10 -19.96
C VAL A 118 -19.79 -30.76 -19.30
N VAL A 119 -21.06 -30.50 -18.99
CA VAL A 119 -21.49 -29.28 -18.28
C VAL A 119 -20.82 -29.17 -16.91
N ALA A 120 -20.76 -30.26 -16.15
CA ALA A 120 -20.11 -30.28 -14.84
C ALA A 120 -18.60 -30.00 -14.93
N VAL A 121 -17.91 -30.56 -15.94
CA VAL A 121 -16.48 -30.31 -16.16
C VAL A 121 -16.24 -28.85 -16.58
N VAL A 122 -17.05 -28.30 -17.48
CA VAL A 122 -16.96 -26.90 -17.90
C VAL A 122 -17.23 -25.97 -16.71
N ALA A 123 -18.26 -26.26 -15.93
CA ALA A 123 -18.59 -25.55 -14.69
C ALA A 123 -17.42 -25.55 -13.70
N ALA A 124 -16.82 -26.71 -13.45
CA ALA A 124 -15.66 -26.84 -12.57
C ALA A 124 -14.45 -26.04 -13.11
N ALA A 125 -14.19 -26.08 -14.42
CA ALA A 125 -13.11 -25.31 -15.05
C ALA A 125 -13.33 -23.79 -14.92
N VAL A 126 -14.57 -23.31 -15.05
CA VAL A 126 -14.91 -21.90 -14.84
C VAL A 126 -14.66 -21.49 -13.38
N VAL A 127 -15.08 -22.31 -12.41
CA VAL A 127 -14.83 -22.03 -10.98
C VAL A 127 -13.33 -21.98 -10.69
N VAL A 128 -12.55 -22.94 -11.20
CA VAL A 128 -11.08 -22.95 -11.05
C VAL A 128 -10.47 -21.70 -11.70
N GLY A 129 -10.91 -21.33 -12.90
CA GLY A 129 -10.44 -20.13 -13.60
C GLY A 129 -10.68 -18.86 -12.79
N VAL A 130 -11.88 -18.69 -12.23
CA VAL A 130 -12.21 -17.51 -11.40
C VAL A 130 -11.39 -17.48 -10.11
N VAL A 131 -11.17 -18.64 -9.47
CA VAL A 131 -10.31 -18.73 -8.28
C VAL A 131 -8.87 -18.35 -8.61
N VAL A 132 -8.31 -18.81 -9.73
CA VAL A 132 -6.96 -18.44 -10.15
C VAL A 132 -6.84 -16.93 -10.40
N VAL A 133 -7.79 -16.33 -11.12
CA VAL A 133 -7.81 -14.88 -11.36
C VAL A 133 -7.90 -14.11 -10.04
N ALA A 134 -8.77 -14.54 -9.13
CA ALA A 134 -8.90 -13.96 -7.79
C ALA A 134 -7.57 -13.99 -7.01
N VAL A 135 -6.88 -15.14 -7.00
CA VAL A 135 -5.58 -15.29 -6.35
C VAL A 135 -4.53 -14.36 -6.97
N VAL A 136 -4.46 -14.29 -8.30
CA VAL A 136 -3.52 -13.40 -9.01
C VAL A 136 -3.77 -11.92 -8.64
N VAL A 137 -5.05 -11.50 -8.60
CA VAL A 137 -5.41 -10.13 -8.18
C VAL A 137 -4.95 -9.86 -6.75
N VAL A 138 -5.19 -10.79 -5.82
CA VAL A 138 -4.73 -10.65 -4.42
C VAL A 138 -3.21 -10.54 -4.35
N VAL A 139 -2.47 -11.37 -5.09
CA VAL A 139 -0.99 -11.32 -5.14
C VAL A 139 -0.51 -9.97 -5.67
N ILE A 140 -1.07 -9.47 -6.78
CA ILE A 140 -0.70 -8.17 -7.35
C ILE A 140 -0.93 -7.05 -6.33
N VAL A 141 -2.08 -7.07 -5.65
CA VAL A 141 -2.40 -6.09 -4.61
C VAL A 141 -1.34 -6.12 -3.51
N VAL A 142 -0.97 -7.31 -3.01
CA VAL A 142 0.07 -7.45 -1.98
C VAL A 142 1.42 -6.88 -2.46
N VAL A 143 1.83 -7.16 -3.70
CA VAL A 143 3.09 -6.62 -4.25
C VAL A 143 3.06 -5.09 -4.28
N VAL A 144 1.95 -4.48 -4.69
CA VAL A 144 1.79 -3.03 -4.70
C VAL A 144 1.90 -2.46 -3.28
N VAL A 145 1.26 -3.09 -2.28
CA VAL A 145 1.39 -2.67 -0.88
C VAL A 145 2.85 -2.68 -0.43
N VAL A 146 3.57 -3.77 -0.71
CA VAL A 146 4.99 -3.91 -0.34
C VAL A 146 5.82 -2.80 -0.99
N LEU A 147 5.62 -2.54 -2.29
CA LEU A 147 6.33 -1.47 -2.99
C LEU A 147 6.09 -0.09 -2.36
N VAL A 148 4.84 0.23 -1.99
CA VAL A 148 4.53 1.49 -1.30
C VAL A 148 5.26 1.59 0.03
N VAL A 149 5.29 0.51 0.82
CA VAL A 149 6.03 0.47 2.10
C VAL A 149 7.52 0.69 1.87
N VAL A 150 8.12 0.08 0.84
CA VAL A 150 9.55 0.31 0.52
C VAL A 150 9.81 1.79 0.18
N VAL A 151 8.98 2.40 -0.68
CA VAL A 151 9.12 3.82 -1.04
C VAL A 151 9.05 4.71 0.19
N VAL A 152 8.09 4.45 1.09
CA VAL A 152 7.95 5.16 2.36
C VAL A 152 9.23 5.07 3.20
N VAL A 153 9.78 3.86 3.36
CA VAL A 153 11.03 3.65 4.12
C VAL A 153 12.19 4.45 3.52
N VAL A 154 12.33 4.42 2.18
CA VAL A 154 13.37 5.18 1.47
C VAL A 154 13.23 6.68 1.75
N VAL A 155 12.01 7.23 1.67
CA VAL A 155 11.77 8.65 1.96
C VAL A 155 12.19 9.01 3.39
N VAL A 156 11.81 8.20 4.38
CA VAL A 156 12.18 8.43 5.79
C VAL A 156 13.70 8.43 5.95
N VAL A 157 14.39 7.46 5.34
CA VAL A 157 15.86 7.36 5.39
C VAL A 157 16.52 8.60 4.78
N VAL A 158 16.06 9.05 3.60
CA VAL A 158 16.61 10.25 2.95
C VAL A 158 16.43 11.48 3.83
N VAL A 159 15.27 11.65 4.44
CA VAL A 159 15.01 12.78 5.36
C VAL A 159 15.96 12.73 6.56
N LEU A 160 16.15 11.55 7.18
CA LEU A 160 17.10 11.39 8.28
C LEU A 160 18.53 11.72 7.86
N VAL A 161 18.96 11.28 6.68
CA VAL A 161 20.30 11.61 6.14
C VAL A 161 20.47 13.11 5.98
N VAL A 162 19.48 13.82 5.43
CA VAL A 162 19.53 15.28 5.28
C VAL A 162 19.68 15.97 6.65
N VAL A 163 18.93 15.55 7.66
CA VAL A 163 19.04 16.09 9.03
C VAL A 163 20.44 15.87 9.61
N VAL A 164 21.02 14.68 9.43
CA VAL A 164 22.37 14.36 9.90
C VAL A 164 23.42 15.22 9.19
N VAL A 165 23.32 15.37 7.86
CA VAL A 165 24.26 16.20 7.09
C VAL A 165 24.23 17.65 7.55
N VAL A 166 23.04 18.22 7.75
CA VAL A 166 22.89 19.60 8.25
C VAL A 166 23.54 19.76 9.64
N ALA A 167 23.32 18.82 10.55
CA ALA A 167 23.93 18.84 11.87
C ALA A 167 25.47 18.76 11.81
N VAL A 168 26.03 17.96 10.89
CA VAL A 168 27.48 17.86 10.67
C VAL A 168 28.05 19.17 10.13
N VAL A 169 27.39 19.80 9.16
CA VAL A 169 27.82 21.09 8.60
C VAL A 169 27.88 22.17 9.69
N ILE A 170 26.87 22.23 10.57
CA ILE A 170 26.85 23.16 11.71
C ILE A 170 28.03 22.90 12.66
N ARG A 171 28.31 21.63 13.02
CA ARG A 171 29.47 21.30 13.88
C ARG A 171 30.78 21.76 13.27
N ARG A 172 30.96 21.60 11.95
CA ARG A 172 32.18 22.05 11.24
C ARG A 172 32.32 23.56 11.25
N LEU A 173 31.23 24.31 11.06
CA LEU A 173 31.26 25.78 11.11
C LEU A 173 31.63 26.29 12.52
N ILE A 174 31.13 25.66 13.58
CA ILE A 174 31.51 25.99 14.96
C ILE A 174 32.99 25.69 15.21
N ALA A 175 33.47 24.53 14.75
CA ALA A 175 34.86 24.14 14.89
C ALA A 175 35.79 25.15 14.19
N LEU A 176 35.50 25.52 12.94
CA LEU A 176 36.28 26.51 12.18
C LEU A 176 36.34 27.89 12.86
N LYS A 177 35.26 28.31 13.52
CA LYS A 177 35.25 29.54 14.32
C LYS A 177 36.12 29.42 15.57
N SER A 178 36.08 28.29 16.27
CA SER A 178 36.87 28.06 17.49
C SER A 178 38.35 27.82 17.23
N SER A 179 38.67 27.24 16.08
CA SER A 179 40.04 26.90 15.72
C SER A 179 40.83 28.08 15.19
N GLY A 180 40.29 29.31 15.31
CA GLY A 180 40.94 30.59 15.03
C GLY A 180 42.10 30.40 14.09
N ILE A 181 41.84 30.50 12.78
CA ILE A 181 42.91 30.82 11.83
C ILE A 181 43.46 32.14 12.36
N GLN A 182 44.43 32.03 13.28
CA GLN A 182 45.36 33.04 13.64
C GLN A 182 45.91 33.40 12.27
N GLU A 183 45.55 34.58 11.79
CA GLU A 183 46.41 35.25 10.84
C GLU A 183 47.83 35.04 11.37
N PRO A 184 48.76 34.48 10.58
CA PRO A 184 50.18 34.52 10.90
C PRO A 184 50.59 35.98 10.82
N ASN A 185 50.11 36.78 11.77
CA ASN A 185 50.55 38.13 11.98
C ASN A 185 51.87 37.99 12.71
N SER A 186 52.90 38.40 11.99
CA SER A 186 54.03 39.10 12.58
C SER A 186 54.77 38.33 13.69
N GLN A 187 55.46 37.26 13.31
CA GLN A 187 56.81 37.06 13.84
C GLN A 187 57.80 38.00 13.11
N GLU A 188 57.53 39.30 13.18
CA GLU A 188 58.46 40.36 12.79
C GLU A 188 58.68 41.26 14.00
N ASN A 189 59.46 40.74 14.95
CA ASN A 189 60.48 41.40 15.78
C ASN A 189 60.84 40.56 17.00
#